data_AF-A0A815YMY4-F1
#
_entry.id   AF-A0A815YMY4-F1
#
_cell.length_a   1.000
_cell.length_b   1.000
_cell.length_c   1.000
_cell.angle_alpha   90.00
_cell.angle_beta   90.00
_cell.angle_gamma   90.00
#
_symmetry.space_group_name_H-M   'P 1'
#
loop_
_entity.id
_entity.type
_entity.pdbx_description
1 polymer ?
#
loop_
_entity_poly.entity_id
_entity_poly.type
_entity_poly.pdbx_seq_one_letter_code
_entity_poly.pdbx_strand_id
1 'polypeptide(L)'
;MKALGLEAAMPTFLGGRRQFSAEEANESRCITKIRWVVEAANRRLKQFKYFATTIQNSSLVYLESDMSIACALINHYQPPMTRSKLEDEEIGVQIMQLRQQKNKIQLLLEENNLIRRFSLWEIINHTEIIDGFPIMTKDDLGDLTFARSYAEERCSTTNLTSDVAYSVHRCKIIPNLIRIPTQSAHSNRVTYHPTIHFTDQAILGWWCDCFTGARFLGCCSHIASAIWFLSYQRWQTQQRHMPSGEYKNLTTDSIQVSGFYDSSDDDDDSQRYSLA
;
A
#
# COMPACT_ATOMS: atom_id res chain seq x y z
N MET A 1 5.45 -22.57 19.13
CA MET A 1 5.08 -21.13 19.10
C MET A 1 4.91 -20.59 20.52
N LYS A 2 3.84 -20.89 21.27
CA LYS A 2 3.67 -20.39 22.65
C LYS A 2 4.81 -20.77 23.61
N ALA A 3 5.33 -22.00 23.49
CA ALA A 3 6.50 -22.45 24.27
C ALA A 3 7.81 -21.69 23.96
N LEU A 4 7.86 -20.95 22.84
CA LEU A 4 8.98 -20.08 22.46
C LEU A 4 8.69 -18.60 22.81
N GLY A 5 7.60 -18.31 23.54
CA GLY A 5 7.17 -16.94 23.83
C GLY A 5 6.56 -16.21 22.62
N LEU A 6 6.24 -16.93 21.53
CA LEU A 6 5.69 -16.34 20.31
C LEU A 6 4.17 -16.52 20.26
N GLU A 7 3.48 -15.42 19.97
CA GLU A 7 2.05 -15.38 19.72
C GLU A 7 1.77 -15.45 18.21
N ALA A 8 0.88 -16.35 17.81
CA ALA A 8 0.44 -16.45 16.42
C ALA A 8 -0.70 -15.46 16.18
N ALA A 9 -0.55 -14.61 15.17
CA ALA A 9 -1.57 -13.65 14.75
C ALA A 9 -2.01 -13.94 13.31
N MET A 10 -3.28 -13.68 12.99
CA MET A 10 -3.81 -13.74 11.63
C MET A 10 -4.57 -12.46 11.30
N PRO A 11 -4.56 -12.02 10.01
CA PRO A 11 -5.37 -10.88 9.59
C PRO A 11 -6.84 -11.12 9.90
N THR A 12 -7.55 -10.04 10.22
CA THR A 12 -8.98 -10.13 10.52
C THR A 12 -9.78 -10.36 9.24
N PHE A 13 -10.88 -11.10 9.34
CA PHE A 13 -11.84 -11.27 8.24
C PHE A 13 -12.94 -10.21 8.30
N LEU A 14 -13.36 -9.73 7.12
CA LEU A 14 -14.32 -8.63 7.01
C LEU A 14 -15.71 -8.99 7.57
N GLY A 15 -16.06 -10.28 7.58
CA GLY A 15 -17.27 -10.80 8.23
C GLY A 15 -18.57 -10.21 7.67
N GLY A 16 -18.63 -9.92 6.38
CA GLY A 16 -19.78 -9.29 5.71
C GLY A 16 -19.90 -7.77 5.90
N ARG A 17 -19.00 -7.13 6.67
CA ARG A 17 -18.87 -5.67 6.72
C ARG A 17 -18.26 -5.16 5.41
N ARG A 18 -18.42 -3.85 5.14
CA ARG A 18 -17.77 -3.21 3.98
C ARG A 18 -16.32 -2.79 4.27
N GLN A 19 -15.98 -2.56 5.54
CA GLN A 19 -14.71 -1.99 5.96
C GLN A 19 -14.29 -2.51 7.34
N PHE A 20 -12.98 -2.69 7.53
CA PHE A 20 -12.37 -2.96 8.84
C PHE A 20 -12.42 -1.73 9.74
N SER A 21 -12.54 -1.93 11.05
CA SER A 21 -12.24 -0.85 11.99
C SER A 21 -10.78 -0.41 11.86
N ALA A 22 -10.45 0.81 12.32
CA ALA A 22 -9.08 1.30 12.30
C ALA A 22 -8.12 0.34 13.04
N GLU A 23 -8.56 -0.24 14.15
CA GLU A 23 -7.80 -1.21 14.95
C GLU A 23 -7.52 -2.49 14.15
N GLU A 24 -8.55 -3.13 13.59
CA GLU A 24 -8.41 -4.35 12.78
C GLU A 24 -7.54 -4.12 11.54
N ALA A 25 -7.70 -2.96 10.88
CA ALA A 25 -6.94 -2.60 9.70
C ALA A 25 -5.45 -2.34 10.04
N ASN A 26 -5.18 -1.68 11.17
CA ASN A 26 -3.82 -1.45 11.66
C ASN A 26 -3.15 -2.75 12.11
N GLU A 27 -3.87 -3.62 12.82
CA GLU A 27 -3.38 -4.93 13.23
C GLU A 27 -3.03 -5.80 12.02
N SER A 28 -3.94 -5.86 11.04
CA SER A 28 -3.69 -6.57 9.79
C SER A 28 -2.47 -5.99 9.06
N ARG A 29 -2.24 -4.67 9.12
CA ARG A 29 -1.03 -4.06 8.54
C ARG A 29 0.26 -4.39 9.31
N CYS A 30 0.19 -4.55 10.62
CA CYS A 30 1.34 -5.05 11.40
C CYS A 30 1.72 -6.46 10.95
N ILE A 31 0.72 -7.32 10.72
CA ILE A 31 0.92 -8.68 10.23
C ILE A 31 1.53 -8.66 8.81
N THR A 32 1.00 -7.84 7.89
CA THR A 32 1.53 -7.79 6.52
C THR A 32 2.94 -7.20 6.44
N LYS A 33 3.31 -6.27 7.33
CA LYS A 33 4.71 -5.80 7.44
C LYS A 33 5.69 -6.93 7.77
N ILE A 34 5.30 -7.86 8.65
CA ILE A 34 6.14 -9.02 9.00
C ILE A 34 6.07 -10.10 7.90
N ARG A 35 4.90 -10.28 7.27
CA ARG A 35 4.68 -11.24 6.18
C ARG A 35 5.73 -11.09 5.08
N TRP A 36 6.09 -9.86 4.71
CA TRP A 36 7.13 -9.61 3.71
C TRP A 36 8.47 -10.27 4.04
N VAL A 37 8.92 -10.21 5.30
CA VAL A 37 10.17 -10.86 5.75
C VAL A 37 10.07 -12.39 5.64
N VAL A 38 8.90 -12.94 5.99
CA VAL A 38 8.62 -14.38 5.89
C VAL A 38 8.58 -14.82 4.42
N GLU A 39 7.96 -14.04 3.54
CA GLU A 39 7.91 -14.30 2.11
C GLU A 39 9.29 -14.23 1.46
N ALA A 40 10.13 -13.27 1.87
CA ALA A 40 11.52 -13.19 1.43
C ALA A 40 12.33 -14.43 1.85
N ALA A 41 12.13 -14.93 3.08
CA ALA A 41 12.75 -16.18 3.54
C ALA A 41 12.27 -17.39 2.73
N ASN A 42 10.95 -17.49 2.52
CA ASN A 42 10.34 -18.53 1.70
C ASN A 42 10.84 -18.48 0.26
N ARG A 43 11.07 -17.29 -0.30
CA ARG A 43 11.65 -17.12 -1.63
C ARG A 43 13.05 -17.72 -1.72
N ARG A 44 13.89 -17.56 -0.70
CA ARG A 44 15.23 -18.20 -0.64
C ARG A 44 15.12 -19.72 -0.62
N LEU A 45 14.21 -20.28 0.18
CA LEU A 45 13.95 -21.72 0.19
C LEU A 45 13.45 -22.22 -1.18
N LYS A 46 12.58 -21.45 -1.84
CA LYS A 46 12.08 -21.79 -3.18
C LYS A 46 13.11 -21.66 -4.30
N GLN A 47 14.35 -21.21 -4.03
CA GLN A 47 15.45 -21.32 -4.99
C GLN A 47 15.88 -22.79 -5.20
N PHE A 48 15.65 -23.64 -4.20
CA PHE A 48 15.85 -25.08 -4.34
C PHE A 48 14.62 -25.68 -5.03
N LYS A 49 14.82 -26.29 -6.20
CA LYS A 49 13.75 -26.85 -7.05
C LYS A 49 12.79 -27.78 -6.30
N TYR A 50 13.31 -28.50 -5.31
CA TYR A 50 12.52 -29.39 -4.46
C TYR A 50 11.42 -28.64 -3.69
N PHE A 51 11.70 -27.46 -3.13
CA PHE A 51 10.71 -26.64 -2.40
C PHE A 51 9.91 -25.68 -3.29
N ALA A 52 10.31 -25.53 -4.56
CA ALA A 52 9.60 -24.72 -5.53
C ALA A 52 8.36 -25.40 -6.11
N THR A 53 8.25 -26.72 -5.94
CA THR A 53 7.20 -27.55 -6.55
C THR A 53 6.38 -28.30 -5.50
N THR A 54 5.30 -28.95 -5.93
CA THR A 54 4.49 -29.80 -5.04
C THR A 54 5.30 -31.01 -4.60
N ILE A 55 5.48 -31.17 -3.29
CA ILE A 55 6.23 -32.27 -2.69
C ILE A 55 5.36 -33.53 -2.67
N GLN A 56 5.92 -34.66 -3.06
CA GLN A 56 5.22 -35.95 -3.02
C GLN A 56 5.03 -36.42 -1.57
N ASN A 57 3.85 -36.98 -1.25
CA ASN A 57 3.53 -37.45 0.10
C ASN A 57 4.54 -38.47 0.66
N SER A 58 5.14 -39.29 -0.21
CA SER A 58 6.20 -40.25 0.16
C SER A 58 7.45 -39.58 0.72
N SER A 59 7.72 -38.33 0.35
CA SER A 59 8.89 -37.57 0.80
C SER A 59 8.65 -36.79 2.09
N LEU A 60 7.42 -36.77 2.63
CA LEU A 60 7.09 -36.01 3.85
C LEU A 60 7.92 -36.47 5.06
N VAL A 61 8.31 -37.75 5.11
CA VAL A 61 9.17 -38.29 6.19
C VAL A 61 10.57 -37.68 6.20
N TYR A 62 11.03 -37.12 5.06
CA TYR A 62 12.34 -36.48 4.92
C TYR A 62 12.27 -34.95 4.93
N LEU A 63 11.05 -34.38 4.87
CA LEU A 63 10.84 -32.95 4.67
C LEU A 63 11.55 -32.08 5.71
N GLU A 64 11.49 -32.49 6.98
CA GLU A 64 12.17 -31.77 8.07
C GLU A 64 13.69 -31.76 7.90
N SER A 65 14.28 -32.91 7.57
CA SER A 65 15.72 -33.06 7.32
C SER A 65 16.16 -32.26 6.10
N ASP A 66 15.42 -32.38 4.99
CA ASP A 66 15.70 -31.67 3.75
C ASP A 66 15.63 -30.14 3.96
N MET A 67 14.60 -29.67 4.66
CA MET A 67 14.43 -28.25 4.96
C MET A 67 15.54 -27.75 5.88
N SER A 68 15.95 -28.54 6.87
CA SER A 68 17.06 -28.21 7.77
C SER A 68 18.38 -28.07 7.03
N ILE A 69 18.67 -28.99 6.09
CA ILE A 69 19.87 -28.93 5.23
C ILE A 69 19.82 -27.67 4.36
N ALA A 70 18.69 -27.39 3.71
CA ALA A 70 18.56 -26.20 2.87
C ALA A 70 18.71 -24.89 3.67
N CYS A 71 18.11 -24.81 4.86
CA CYS A 71 18.29 -23.69 5.78
C CYS A 71 19.77 -23.54 6.19
N ALA A 72 20.48 -24.64 6.48
CA ALA A 72 21.90 -24.60 6.82
C ALA A 72 22.76 -24.08 5.65
N LEU A 73 22.47 -24.53 4.42
CA LEU A 73 23.13 -24.03 3.21
C LEU A 73 22.86 -22.55 2.97
N ILE A 74 21.60 -22.10 3.12
CA ILE A 74 21.25 -20.67 3.03
C ILE A 74 22.03 -19.87 4.06
N ASN A 75 22.05 -20.31 5.33
CA ASN A 75 22.73 -19.59 6.40
C ASN A 75 24.26 -19.55 6.23
N HIS A 76 24.85 -20.58 5.62
CA HIS A 76 26.29 -20.64 5.39
C HIS A 76 26.72 -19.78 4.18
N TYR A 77 25.97 -19.82 3.09
CA TYR A 77 26.38 -19.21 1.81
C TYR A 77 25.70 -17.88 1.49
N GLN A 78 24.54 -17.57 2.08
CA GLN A 78 23.82 -16.32 1.82
C GLN A 78 23.97 -15.33 2.98
N PRO A 79 24.09 -14.03 2.69
CA PRO A 79 24.07 -13.02 3.74
C PRO A 79 22.69 -12.97 4.41
N PRO A 80 22.62 -12.47 5.67
CA PRO A 80 21.34 -12.19 6.34
C PRO A 80 20.41 -11.36 5.45
N MET A 81 19.10 -11.63 5.49
CA MET A 81 18.11 -10.89 4.67
C MET A 81 18.09 -9.39 4.97
N THR A 82 18.22 -9.06 6.25
CA THR A 82 18.31 -7.69 6.76
C THR A 82 19.06 -7.76 8.08
N ARG A 83 19.77 -6.68 8.40
CA ARG A 83 20.38 -6.48 9.71
C ARG A 83 19.61 -5.38 10.40
N SER A 84 19.25 -5.61 11.66
CA SER A 84 18.60 -4.59 12.48
C SER A 84 19.49 -3.35 12.56
N LYS A 85 18.88 -2.20 12.30
CA LYS A 85 19.45 -0.88 12.52
C LYS A 85 19.01 -0.36 13.89
N LEU A 86 19.74 0.62 14.44
CA LEU A 86 19.35 1.27 15.69
C LEU A 86 17.95 1.93 15.58
N GLU A 87 17.66 2.50 14.42
CA GLU A 87 16.39 3.15 14.09
C GLU A 87 15.20 2.16 14.03
N ASP A 88 15.45 0.86 13.83
CA ASP A 88 14.36 -0.13 13.69
C ASP A 88 13.58 -0.31 15.00
N GLU A 89 14.24 -0.15 16.15
CA GLU A 89 13.58 -0.19 17.46
C GLU A 89 12.62 1.00 17.63
N GLU A 90 13.09 2.20 17.27
CA GLU A 90 12.28 3.42 17.31
C GLU A 90 11.07 3.31 16.36
N ILE A 91 11.28 2.80 15.15
CA ILE A 91 10.20 2.51 14.19
C ILE A 91 9.22 1.49 14.77
N GLY A 92 9.70 0.42 15.40
CA GLY A 92 8.86 -0.59 16.05
C GLY A 92 7.96 0.01 17.13
N VAL A 93 8.52 0.87 18.00
CA VAL A 93 7.76 1.60 19.02
C VAL A 93 6.71 2.51 18.38
N GLN A 94 7.06 3.26 17.33
CA GLN A 94 6.13 4.11 16.62
C GLN A 94 4.98 3.31 15.98
N ILE A 95 5.29 2.19 15.32
CA ILE A 95 4.27 1.29 14.73
C ILE A 95 3.29 0.83 15.80
N MET A 96 3.78 0.43 16.98
CA MET A 96 2.94 -0.04 18.07
C MET A 96 2.07 1.07 18.67
N GLN A 97 2.58 2.30 18.75
CA GLN A 97 1.79 3.47 19.15
C GLN A 97 0.68 3.77 18.13
N LEU A 98 1.02 3.79 16.83
CA LEU A 98 0.08 4.06 15.74
C LEU A 98 -1.00 2.97 15.63
N ARG A 99 -0.67 1.71 15.92
CA ARG A 99 -1.61 0.59 15.90
C ARG A 99 -2.86 0.86 16.74
N GLN A 100 -2.68 1.50 17.89
CA GLN A 100 -3.75 1.76 18.86
C GLN A 100 -4.56 3.03 18.54
N GLN A 101 -4.18 3.80 17.52
CA GLN A 101 -4.84 5.05 17.20
C GLN A 101 -6.07 4.86 16.32
N LYS A 102 -7.13 5.61 16.64
CA LYS A 102 -8.31 5.75 15.77
C LYS A 102 -8.03 6.75 14.65
N ASN A 103 -8.65 6.54 13.50
CA ASN A 103 -8.55 7.49 12.39
C ASN A 103 -9.36 8.76 12.69
N LYS A 104 -8.66 9.86 12.98
CA LYS A 104 -9.28 11.15 13.31
C LYS A 104 -10.07 11.74 12.13
N ILE A 105 -9.65 11.49 10.89
CA ILE A 105 -10.37 11.96 9.71
C ILE A 105 -11.68 11.21 9.55
N GLN A 106 -11.70 9.91 9.83
CA GLN A 106 -12.95 9.14 9.85
C GLN A 106 -13.95 9.75 10.84
N LEU A 107 -13.52 10.00 12.09
CA LEU A 107 -14.37 10.60 13.12
C LEU A 107 -14.90 11.97 12.69
N LEU A 108 -14.02 12.83 12.16
CA LEU A 108 -14.39 14.15 11.63
C LEU A 108 -15.46 14.06 10.55
N LEU A 109 -15.34 13.09 9.63
CA LEU A 109 -16.31 12.89 8.55
C LEU A 109 -17.65 12.34 9.05
N GLU A 110 -17.63 11.46 10.05
CA GLU A 110 -18.82 10.90 10.68
C GLU A 110 -19.59 11.96 11.47
N GLU A 111 -18.91 12.72 12.33
CA GLU A 111 -19.49 13.79 13.15
C GLU A 111 -20.17 14.87 12.29
N ASN A 112 -19.57 15.22 11.16
CA ASN A 112 -20.10 16.22 10.23
C ASN A 112 -21.02 15.62 9.14
N ASN A 113 -21.33 14.32 9.20
CA ASN A 113 -22.13 13.59 8.21
C ASN A 113 -21.61 13.70 6.77
N LEU A 114 -20.31 13.94 6.59
CA LEU A 114 -19.67 14.22 5.31
C LEU A 114 -19.49 12.97 4.46
N ILE A 115 -19.50 11.77 5.04
CA ILE A 115 -19.43 10.51 4.28
C ILE A 115 -20.62 10.41 3.32
N ARG A 116 -21.84 10.70 3.80
CA ARG A 116 -23.09 10.51 3.06
C ARG A 116 -23.62 11.78 2.40
N ARG A 117 -23.32 12.97 2.93
CA ARG A 117 -23.83 14.25 2.40
C ARG A 117 -22.97 14.78 1.25
N PHE A 118 -23.22 14.25 0.05
CA PHE A 118 -22.53 14.68 -1.17
C PHE A 118 -22.75 16.17 -1.52
N SER A 119 -23.85 16.79 -1.10
CA SER A 119 -24.13 18.22 -1.36
C SER A 119 -23.15 19.21 -0.70
N LEU A 120 -22.44 18.76 0.34
CA LEU A 120 -21.40 19.53 1.03
C LEU A 120 -20.04 19.46 0.34
N TRP A 121 -19.97 18.74 -0.79
CA TRP A 121 -18.79 18.61 -1.62
C TRP A 121 -19.00 19.38 -2.91
N GLU A 122 -18.05 20.25 -3.22
CA GLU A 122 -18.04 21.06 -4.44
C GLU A 122 -16.99 20.49 -5.39
N ILE A 123 -17.37 20.18 -6.62
CA ILE A 123 -16.43 19.74 -7.65
C ILE A 123 -15.59 20.93 -8.05
N ILE A 124 -14.27 20.78 -7.99
CA ILE A 124 -13.29 21.79 -8.37
C ILE A 124 -12.33 21.21 -9.40
N ASN A 125 -11.72 22.07 -10.20
CA ASN A 125 -10.61 21.64 -11.05
C ASN A 125 -9.39 21.33 -10.16
N HIS A 126 -8.61 20.30 -10.52
CA HIS A 126 -7.35 19.99 -9.84
C HIS A 126 -6.35 21.16 -9.91
N THR A 127 -6.48 22.06 -10.88
CA THR A 127 -5.71 23.30 -10.97
C THR A 127 -6.07 24.32 -9.88
N GLU A 128 -7.30 24.34 -9.38
CA GLU A 128 -7.71 25.26 -8.30
C GLU A 128 -7.12 24.85 -6.93
N ILE A 129 -6.54 23.65 -6.84
CA ILE A 129 -5.89 23.10 -5.64
C ILE A 129 -4.41 23.53 -5.57
N ILE A 130 -3.89 24.11 -6.65
CA ILE A 130 -2.48 24.51 -6.81
C ILE A 130 -2.02 25.41 -5.66
N ASP A 131 -2.87 26.31 -5.18
CA ASP A 131 -2.47 27.33 -4.22
C ASP A 131 -2.44 26.84 -2.75
N GLY A 132 -2.91 25.63 -2.45
CA GLY A 132 -3.07 25.19 -1.06
C GLY A 132 -2.63 23.76 -0.73
N PHE A 133 -2.39 22.90 -1.72
CA PHE A 133 -1.99 21.50 -1.47
C PHE A 133 -0.47 21.35 -1.49
N PRO A 134 0.12 20.59 -0.54
CA PRO A 134 1.56 20.60 -0.34
C PRO A 134 2.27 20.00 -1.55
N ILE A 135 3.34 20.68 -1.98
CA ILE A 135 4.25 20.21 -3.01
C ILE A 135 5.33 19.39 -2.31
N MET A 136 5.45 18.11 -2.69
CA MET A 136 6.37 17.18 -2.05
C MET A 136 7.43 16.74 -3.06
N THR A 137 8.65 16.52 -2.59
CA THR A 137 9.71 15.87 -3.39
C THR A 137 9.52 14.36 -3.41
N LYS A 138 10.31 13.66 -4.23
CA LYS A 138 10.32 12.20 -4.25
C LYS A 138 10.74 11.61 -2.91
N ASP A 139 11.66 12.27 -2.21
CA ASP A 139 12.16 11.83 -0.91
C ASP A 139 11.11 12.03 0.18
N ASP A 140 10.37 13.15 0.16
CA ASP A 140 9.25 13.41 1.09
C ASP A 140 8.14 12.38 1.00
N LEU A 141 7.95 11.79 -0.18
CA LEU A 141 6.95 10.75 -0.41
C LEU A 141 7.38 9.39 0.11
N GLY A 142 8.68 9.13 0.28
CA GLY A 142 9.21 7.85 0.76
C GLY A 142 8.59 6.64 0.06
N ASP A 143 8.00 5.73 0.86
CA ASP A 143 7.32 4.52 0.37
C ASP A 143 6.04 4.79 -0.45
N LEU A 144 5.49 6.01 -0.42
CA LEU A 144 4.36 6.36 -1.30
C LEU A 144 4.79 6.38 -2.78
N THR A 145 6.09 6.41 -3.07
CA THR A 145 6.61 6.27 -4.44
C THR A 145 6.24 4.94 -5.08
N PHE A 146 5.99 3.87 -4.31
CA PHE A 146 5.48 2.60 -4.85
C PHE A 146 4.03 2.69 -5.31
N ALA A 147 3.26 3.67 -4.85
CA ALA A 147 1.94 3.97 -5.40
C ALA A 147 2.00 4.56 -6.81
N ARG A 148 3.21 4.83 -7.34
CA ARG A 148 3.42 5.19 -8.74
C ARG A 148 2.85 4.14 -9.68
N SER A 149 3.04 2.84 -9.45
CA SER A 149 2.50 1.81 -10.36
C SER A 149 0.97 1.85 -10.39
N TYR A 150 0.33 1.97 -9.22
CA TYR A 150 -1.13 2.09 -9.11
C TYR A 150 -1.66 3.42 -9.68
N ALA A 151 -0.91 4.51 -9.48
CA ALA A 151 -1.21 5.81 -10.06
C ALA A 151 -1.04 5.78 -11.58
N GLU A 152 0.03 5.18 -12.09
CA GLU A 152 0.32 5.01 -13.51
C GLU A 152 -0.68 4.06 -14.18
N GLU A 153 -1.09 2.96 -13.55
CA GLU A 153 -2.15 2.09 -14.09
C GLU A 153 -3.46 2.87 -14.24
N ARG A 154 -3.86 3.60 -13.19
CA ARG A 154 -5.04 4.48 -13.23
C ARG A 154 -4.87 5.65 -14.21
N CYS A 155 -3.66 6.16 -14.37
CA CYS A 155 -3.32 7.21 -15.33
C CYS A 155 -2.97 6.67 -16.73
N SER A 156 -2.93 5.36 -16.96
CA SER A 156 -2.60 4.76 -18.28
C SER A 156 -3.85 4.35 -19.05
N THR A 157 -4.98 4.21 -18.36
CA THR A 157 -6.32 4.11 -18.98
C THR A 157 -6.85 5.44 -19.49
N THR A 158 -6.11 6.52 -19.29
CA THR A 158 -6.41 7.86 -19.76
C THR A 158 -5.11 8.44 -20.29
N ASN A 159 -5.06 8.89 -21.54
CA ASN A 159 -3.83 9.39 -22.13
C ASN A 159 -3.13 10.37 -21.16
N LEU A 160 -1.91 10.04 -20.73
CA LEU A 160 -1.02 10.93 -19.95
C LEU A 160 -0.69 12.23 -20.70
N THR A 161 -1.11 12.32 -21.96
CA THR A 161 -1.40 13.58 -22.65
C THR A 161 -2.83 14.03 -22.30
N SER A 162 -2.91 14.93 -21.32
CA SER A 162 -3.99 15.88 -21.01
C SER A 162 -5.27 15.48 -20.27
N ASP A 163 -5.64 14.21 -20.06
CA ASP A 163 -6.99 13.91 -19.51
C ASP A 163 -7.06 12.82 -18.43
N VAL A 164 -6.19 12.91 -17.41
CA VAL A 164 -6.46 12.24 -16.11
C VAL A 164 -6.69 13.28 -15.03
N ALA A 165 -7.79 14.02 -15.16
CA ALA A 165 -8.24 14.85 -14.05
C ALA A 165 -8.94 13.95 -13.04
N TYR A 166 -8.25 13.59 -11.96
CA TYR A 166 -8.96 13.25 -10.73
C TYR A 166 -10.10 14.26 -10.55
N SER A 167 -11.35 13.80 -10.47
CA SER A 167 -12.42 14.68 -10.03
C SER A 167 -12.11 15.01 -8.58
N VAL A 168 -11.76 16.26 -8.28
CA VAL A 168 -11.49 16.65 -6.90
C VAL A 168 -12.65 17.44 -6.35
N HIS A 169 -13.11 17.03 -5.18
CA HIS A 169 -14.21 17.65 -4.50
C HIS A 169 -13.70 18.33 -3.24
N ARG A 170 -13.92 19.63 -3.10
CA ARG A 170 -13.62 20.40 -1.90
C ARG A 170 -14.79 20.36 -0.92
N CYS A 171 -14.49 20.21 0.37
CA CYS A 171 -15.50 20.34 1.41
C CYS A 171 -15.90 21.82 1.58
N LYS A 172 -17.20 22.11 1.61
CA LYS A 172 -17.72 23.48 1.79
C LYS A 172 -17.63 24.01 3.22
N ILE A 173 -17.53 23.11 4.20
CA ILE A 173 -17.63 23.44 5.63
C ILE A 173 -16.31 23.26 6.39
N ILE A 174 -15.40 22.42 5.89
CA ILE A 174 -14.09 22.18 6.50
C ILE A 174 -13.02 22.64 5.51
N PRO A 175 -12.17 23.63 5.87
CA PRO A 175 -11.11 24.10 4.99
C PRO A 175 -10.08 23.00 4.74
N ASN A 176 -9.43 23.03 3.58
CA ASN A 176 -8.35 22.11 3.19
C ASN A 176 -8.70 20.61 3.35
N LEU A 177 -9.98 20.28 3.20
CA LEU A 177 -10.46 18.91 3.16
C LEU A 177 -10.97 18.61 1.76
N ILE A 178 -10.34 17.65 1.09
CA ILE A 178 -10.70 17.22 -0.26
C ILE A 178 -11.10 15.76 -0.28
N ARG A 179 -11.97 15.43 -1.22
CA ARG A 179 -12.38 14.08 -1.57
C ARG A 179 -12.11 13.84 -3.05
N ILE A 180 -11.60 12.66 -3.38
CA ILE A 180 -11.14 12.34 -4.72
C ILE A 180 -11.79 11.02 -5.13
N PRO A 181 -13.03 11.04 -5.65
CA PRO A 181 -13.71 9.84 -6.11
C PRO A 181 -12.84 9.06 -7.09
N THR A 182 -12.66 7.78 -6.81
CA THR A 182 -11.79 6.88 -7.58
C THR A 182 -12.56 5.60 -7.87
N GLN A 183 -12.79 5.30 -9.15
CA GLN A 183 -13.45 4.05 -9.53
C GLN A 183 -12.55 2.85 -9.27
N SER A 184 -13.14 1.74 -8.81
CA SER A 184 -12.43 0.48 -8.62
C SER A 184 -11.99 -0.10 -9.97
N ALA A 185 -10.73 -0.52 -10.09
CA ALA A 185 -10.23 -1.23 -11.26
C ALA A 185 -10.95 -2.57 -11.50
N HIS A 186 -11.44 -3.20 -10.43
CA HIS A 186 -12.08 -4.51 -10.49
C HIS A 186 -13.61 -4.42 -10.62
N SER A 187 -14.20 -3.22 -10.51
CA SER A 187 -15.64 -3.07 -10.61
C SER A 187 -16.06 -1.66 -11.00
N ASN A 188 -16.72 -1.57 -12.15
CA ASN A 188 -17.29 -0.30 -12.63
C ASN A 188 -18.42 0.24 -11.74
N ARG A 189 -18.98 -0.60 -10.86
CA ARG A 189 -20.06 -0.23 -9.93
C ARG A 189 -19.57 0.34 -8.61
N VAL A 190 -18.28 0.20 -8.31
CA VAL A 190 -17.70 0.60 -7.04
C VAL A 190 -16.84 1.83 -7.26
N THR A 191 -17.18 2.90 -6.56
CA THR A 191 -16.37 4.11 -6.47
C THR A 191 -15.96 4.29 -5.01
N TYR A 192 -14.66 4.39 -4.80
CA TYR A 192 -14.07 4.73 -3.52
C TYR A 192 -13.91 6.24 -3.38
N HIS A 193 -13.90 6.72 -2.15
CA HIS A 193 -13.87 8.14 -1.80
C HIS A 193 -12.69 8.48 -0.89
N PRO A 194 -11.45 8.36 -1.40
CA PRO A 194 -10.27 8.94 -0.75
C PRO A 194 -10.52 10.37 -0.29
N THR A 195 -10.28 10.62 0.98
CA THR A 195 -10.47 11.92 1.61
C THR A 195 -9.19 12.30 2.33
N ILE A 196 -8.68 13.49 2.06
CA ILE A 196 -7.37 13.97 2.53
C ILE A 196 -7.57 15.34 3.17
N HIS A 197 -7.03 15.49 4.37
CA HIS A 197 -6.94 16.76 5.09
C HIS A 197 -5.50 17.24 5.06
N PHE A 198 -5.27 18.51 4.73
CA PHE A 198 -3.93 19.04 4.48
C PHE A 198 -3.78 20.50 4.91
N THR A 199 -2.53 20.97 4.89
CA THR A 199 -2.16 22.38 4.85
C THR A 199 -1.30 22.62 3.61
N ASP A 200 -0.94 23.87 3.35
CA ASP A 200 0.04 24.26 2.34
C ASP A 200 1.39 23.54 2.48
N GLN A 201 1.73 23.06 3.67
CA GLN A 201 3.02 22.45 3.99
C GLN A 201 2.97 20.92 4.19
N ALA A 202 1.82 20.37 4.60
CA ALA A 202 1.79 18.96 5.02
C ALA A 202 0.42 18.29 4.82
N ILE A 203 0.46 16.97 4.71
CA ILE A 203 -0.74 16.12 4.84
C ILE A 203 -1.01 15.90 6.33
N LEU A 204 -2.18 16.35 6.81
CA LEU A 204 -2.59 16.21 8.21
C LEU A 204 -3.21 14.85 8.51
N GLY A 205 -3.83 14.22 7.52
CA GLY A 205 -4.42 12.90 7.66
C GLY A 205 -5.27 12.50 6.46
N TRP A 206 -5.71 11.25 6.46
CA TRP A 206 -6.48 10.68 5.37
C TRP A 206 -7.48 9.62 5.84
N TRP A 207 -8.47 9.36 5.01
CA TRP A 207 -9.40 8.24 5.15
C TRP A 207 -9.96 7.84 3.78
N CYS A 208 -10.26 6.56 3.60
CA CYS A 208 -10.93 6.05 2.40
C CYS A 208 -12.03 5.06 2.81
N ASP A 209 -13.06 4.89 2.00
CA ASP A 209 -14.17 3.94 2.22
C ASP A 209 -13.89 2.54 1.65
N CYS A 210 -12.66 2.25 1.22
CA CYS A 210 -12.21 0.91 0.86
C CYS A 210 -11.99 0.05 2.11
N PHE A 211 -11.91 -1.28 1.96
CA PHE A 211 -11.93 -2.19 3.11
C PHE A 211 -10.81 -1.95 4.15
N THR A 212 -9.62 -1.50 3.73
CA THR A 212 -8.47 -1.10 4.57
C THR A 212 -8.35 0.41 4.81
N GLY A 213 -9.26 1.22 4.28
CA GLY A 213 -9.13 2.68 4.19
C GLY A 213 -9.18 3.42 5.53
N ALA A 214 -9.58 2.74 6.60
CA ALA A 214 -9.55 3.26 7.96
C ALA A 214 -8.16 3.19 8.62
N ARG A 215 -7.18 2.47 8.05
CA ARG A 215 -5.85 2.32 8.64
C ARG A 215 -5.10 3.64 8.77
N PHE A 216 -4.32 3.75 9.84
CA PHE A 216 -3.40 4.85 10.11
C PHE A 216 -1.94 4.43 9.94
N LEU A 217 -1.66 3.13 10.08
CA LEU A 217 -0.36 2.55 9.77
C LEU A 217 -0.17 2.49 8.24
N GLY A 218 0.32 3.56 7.65
CA GLY A 218 0.34 3.76 6.19
C GLY A 218 -1.05 4.10 5.64
N CYS A 219 -1.23 3.99 4.32
CA CYS A 219 -2.49 4.35 3.65
C CYS A 219 -2.83 3.36 2.54
N CYS A 220 -4.09 3.25 2.14
CA CYS A 220 -4.47 2.40 1.02
C CYS A 220 -3.96 2.97 -0.32
N SER A 221 -3.88 2.14 -1.35
CA SER A 221 -3.42 2.53 -2.69
C SER A 221 -4.20 3.72 -3.26
N HIS A 222 -5.50 3.83 -2.96
CA HIS A 222 -6.32 4.97 -3.36
C HIS A 222 -5.83 6.31 -2.76
N ILE A 223 -5.50 6.33 -1.47
CA ILE A 223 -4.95 7.53 -0.81
C ILE A 223 -3.55 7.82 -1.34
N ALA A 224 -2.71 6.79 -1.41
CA ALA A 224 -1.32 6.92 -1.81
C ALA A 224 -1.20 7.52 -3.22
N SER A 225 -2.03 7.03 -4.15
CA SER A 225 -2.09 7.51 -5.52
C SER A 225 -2.59 8.96 -5.63
N ALA A 226 -3.63 9.31 -4.86
CA ALA A 226 -4.14 10.67 -4.78
C ALA A 226 -3.08 11.66 -4.25
N ILE A 227 -2.38 11.32 -3.16
CA ILE A 227 -1.30 12.13 -2.61
C ILE A 227 -0.19 12.27 -3.64
N TRP A 228 0.33 11.15 -4.18
CA TRP A 228 1.42 11.15 -5.15
C TRP A 228 1.13 12.03 -6.37
N PHE A 229 -0.08 11.95 -6.92
CA PHE A 229 -0.46 12.76 -8.07
C PHE A 229 -0.52 14.26 -7.73
N LEU A 230 -1.22 14.61 -6.65
CA LEU A 230 -1.47 16.01 -6.27
C LEU A 230 -0.23 16.70 -5.70
N SER A 231 0.65 15.99 -4.99
CA SER A 231 1.83 16.62 -4.38
C SER A 231 3.08 16.59 -5.27
N TYR A 232 3.19 15.61 -6.18
CA TYR A 232 4.42 15.42 -6.96
C TYR A 232 4.19 15.36 -8.47
N GLN A 233 3.48 14.34 -8.98
CA GLN A 233 3.47 14.04 -10.43
C GLN A 233 2.94 15.20 -11.28
N ARG A 234 1.88 15.89 -10.82
CA ARG A 234 1.29 17.01 -11.57
C ARG A 234 2.27 18.16 -11.83
N TRP A 235 3.31 18.29 -11.00
CA TRP A 235 4.33 19.34 -11.07
C TRP A 235 5.51 18.99 -11.98
N GLN A 236 5.60 17.76 -12.49
CA GLN A 236 6.72 17.27 -13.30
C GLN A 236 6.63 17.66 -14.80
N THR A 237 6.02 18.81 -15.12
CA THR A 237 5.64 19.24 -16.48
C THR A 237 6.81 19.30 -17.48
N GLN A 238 8.06 19.40 -17.02
CA GLN A 238 9.25 19.46 -17.89
C GLN A 238 9.91 18.11 -18.22
N GLN A 239 9.55 16.99 -17.57
CA GLN A 239 10.13 15.66 -17.88
C GLN A 239 9.24 14.80 -18.79
N ARG A 240 8.25 15.41 -19.46
CA ARG A 240 7.23 14.71 -20.27
C ARG A 240 7.72 14.18 -21.63
N HIS A 241 9.02 14.20 -21.91
CA HIS A 241 9.58 13.56 -23.09
C HIS A 241 10.13 12.19 -22.69
N MET A 242 9.29 11.17 -22.73
CA MET A 242 9.76 9.79 -22.78
C MET A 242 9.97 9.45 -24.26
N PRO A 243 11.20 9.33 -24.79
CA PRO A 243 11.40 8.94 -26.17
C PRO A 243 10.85 7.52 -26.34
N SER A 244 9.82 7.36 -27.17
CA SER A 244 9.31 6.05 -27.54
C SER A 244 10.41 5.30 -28.30
N GLY A 245 11.18 4.45 -27.62
CA GLY A 245 12.20 3.63 -28.29
C GLY A 245 13.35 3.08 -27.45
N GLU A 246 13.65 3.63 -26.27
CA GLU A 246 14.88 3.26 -25.53
C GLU A 246 14.68 2.26 -24.38
N TYR A 247 13.66 1.40 -24.46
CA TYR A 247 13.40 0.39 -23.42
C TYR A 247 14.60 -0.56 -23.20
N LYS A 248 15.37 -0.83 -24.26
CA LYS A 248 16.55 -1.70 -24.24
C LYS A 248 17.72 -1.17 -23.41
N ASN A 249 17.78 0.14 -23.18
CA ASN A 249 18.87 0.76 -22.41
C ASN A 249 18.54 0.86 -20.91
N LEU A 250 17.28 0.58 -20.54
CA LEU A 250 16.79 0.59 -19.15
C LEU A 250 16.60 -0.81 -18.57
N THR A 251 16.73 -1.87 -19.37
CA THR A 251 16.77 -3.23 -18.86
C THR A 251 18.14 -3.52 -18.26
N THR A 252 18.27 -3.31 -16.96
CA THR A 252 19.36 -3.92 -16.19
C THR A 252 19.07 -5.42 -16.07
N ASP A 253 20.10 -6.24 -16.27
CA ASP A 253 20.00 -7.69 -16.09
C ASP A 253 19.42 -8.00 -14.70
N SER A 254 18.43 -8.90 -14.62
CA SER A 254 17.65 -9.14 -13.40
C SER A 254 18.49 -9.74 -12.26
N ILE A 255 19.68 -10.23 -12.57
CA ILE A 255 20.72 -10.63 -11.62
C ILE A 255 21.40 -9.45 -10.91
N GLN A 256 21.45 -8.27 -11.54
CA GLN A 256 22.14 -7.08 -11.01
C GLN A 256 21.27 -6.25 -10.06
N VAL A 257 19.96 -6.54 -9.97
CA VAL A 257 19.05 -5.81 -9.07
C VAL A 257 19.13 -6.38 -7.66
N SER A 258 20.08 -5.89 -6.87
CA SER A 258 20.05 -6.04 -5.41
C SER A 258 18.91 -5.19 -4.85
N GLY A 259 17.95 -5.80 -4.15
CA GLY A 259 16.86 -5.05 -3.52
C GLY A 259 15.60 -4.87 -4.37
N PHE A 260 15.28 -5.82 -5.25
CA PHE A 260 13.96 -5.85 -5.90
C PHE A 260 12.88 -6.14 -4.84
N TYR A 261 12.35 -5.07 -4.24
CA TYR A 261 11.14 -5.07 -3.44
C TYR A 261 9.95 -5.11 -4.40
N ASP A 262 9.45 -6.31 -4.64
CA ASP A 262 8.11 -6.49 -5.18
C ASP A 262 7.12 -6.22 -4.03
N SER A 263 6.63 -4.98 -3.99
CA SER A 263 5.52 -4.57 -3.13
C SER A 263 4.25 -4.42 -3.98
N SER A 264 3.98 -5.40 -4.84
CA SER A 264 2.61 -5.65 -5.27
C SER A 264 1.80 -6.13 -4.06
N ASP A 265 1.44 -5.19 -3.18
CA ASP A 265 0.24 -5.30 -2.33
C ASP A 265 -0.99 -5.15 -3.25
N ASP A 266 -1.09 -6.02 -4.27
CA ASP A 266 -2.38 -6.41 -4.80
C ASP A 266 -2.90 -7.46 -3.82
N ASP A 267 -3.63 -6.97 -2.82
CA ASP A 267 -4.56 -7.80 -2.05
C ASP A 267 -5.66 -8.30 -3.01
N ASP A 268 -5.29 -9.13 -3.98
CA ASP A 268 -6.21 -9.91 -4.81
C ASP A 268 -6.44 -11.27 -4.15
N ASP A 269 -7.06 -11.23 -2.98
CA ASP A 269 -7.80 -12.36 -2.42
C ASP A 269 -9.31 -12.18 -2.75
N SER A 270 -9.62 -11.64 -3.94
CA SER A 270 -11.00 -11.65 -4.47
C SER A 270 -11.43 -13.02 -4.98
N GLN A 271 -10.49 -13.97 -5.05
CA GLN A 271 -10.82 -15.37 -5.15
C GLN A 271 -10.50 -16.03 -3.83
N ARG A 272 -11.52 -16.44 -3.07
CA ARG A 272 -11.59 -17.79 -2.50
C ARG A 272 -12.91 -18.10 -1.78
N TYR A 273 -13.55 -19.13 -2.33
CA TYR A 273 -14.40 -20.13 -1.66
C TYR A 273 -15.79 -19.70 -1.20
N SER A 274 -16.75 -19.83 -2.13
CA SER A 274 -18.06 -20.37 -1.79
C SER A 274 -17.86 -21.79 -1.23
N LEU A 275 -17.79 -21.91 0.09
CA LEU A 275 -18.11 -23.17 0.76
C LEU A 275 -19.63 -23.17 1.00
N ALA A 276 -20.32 -23.99 0.20
CA ALA A 276 -21.51 -24.67 0.67
C ALA A 276 -21.11 -25.74 1.70
#